data_AF-A0A2U3LR40-F1
#
_entry.id   AF-A0A2U3LR40-F1
#
_cell.length_a   1.000
_cell.length_b   1.000
_cell.length_c   1.000
_cell.angle_alpha   90.00
_cell.angle_beta   90.00
_cell.angle_gamma   90.00
#
_symmetry.space_group_name_H-M   'P 1'
#
loop_
_entity.id
_entity.type
_entity.pdbx_description
1 polymer ?
#
loop_
_entity_poly.entity_id
_entity_poly.type
_entity_poly.pdbx_seq_one_letter_code
_entity_poly.pdbx_strand_id
1 'polypeptide(L)'
;MAAPLVYTEAGQVSAVVPYEVSGRTSTQVQVVYQGQASNVVPMPVTSVMPGIFTDDASGHGQGAVLNEDGTVNSATNPAAAGSIVFFYATGEGQTIPGGVDGQPDGSPAPVPVAQAVTVTVGGINAPVLYGGGVPGLVAGVLQVNAQIPSGIVTGNAVPIVLTIGGITSQPGVTLAIR
;
A
#
# COMPACT_ATOMS: atom_id res chain seq x y z
N MET A 1 23.42 3.45 1.38
CA MET A 1 22.47 4.58 1.33
C MET A 1 21.64 4.56 2.59
N ALA A 2 21.24 5.72 3.10
CA ALA A 2 20.35 5.80 4.25
C ALA A 2 18.90 5.71 3.77
N ALA A 3 18.08 4.93 4.48
CA ALA A 3 16.64 4.87 4.22
C ALA A 3 15.95 6.05 4.94
N PRO A 4 14.96 6.70 4.31
CA PRO A 4 14.10 7.65 4.99
C PRO A 4 13.39 6.98 6.17
N LEU A 5 13.50 7.56 7.37
CA LEU A 5 12.86 7.03 8.58
C LEU A 5 11.51 7.72 8.78
N VAL A 6 10.46 6.93 8.99
CA VAL A 6 9.11 7.42 9.33
C VAL A 6 9.01 7.62 10.83
N TYR A 7 9.41 6.61 11.62
CA TYR A 7 9.54 6.71 13.07
C TYR A 7 10.49 5.64 13.62
N THR A 8 10.92 5.85 14.86
CA THR A 8 11.78 4.92 15.60
C THR A 8 11.33 4.84 17.05
N GLU A 9 11.25 3.63 17.59
CA GLU A 9 11.04 3.37 19.00
C GLU A 9 11.87 2.16 19.47
N ALA A 10 11.84 1.86 20.77
CA ALA A 10 12.60 0.75 21.32
C ALA A 10 12.07 -0.59 20.76
N GLY A 11 12.86 -1.23 19.89
CA GLY A 11 12.52 -2.51 19.26
C GLY A 11 11.84 -2.39 17.89
N GLN A 12 11.57 -1.17 17.39
CA GLN A 12 10.92 -0.97 16.10
C GLN A 12 11.47 0.25 15.35
N VAL A 13 11.71 0.08 14.05
CA VAL A 13 12.01 1.16 13.11
C VAL A 13 11.08 1.01 11.91
N SER A 14 10.41 2.09 11.55
CA SER A 14 9.69 2.17 10.27
C SER A 14 10.50 3.06 9.32
N ALA A 15 10.82 2.52 8.15
CA ALA A 15 11.60 3.19 7.13
C ALA A 15 11.01 2.92 5.75
N VAL A 16 11.17 3.88 4.85
CA VAL A 16 10.81 3.73 3.44
C VAL A 16 11.98 3.07 2.72
N VAL A 17 11.69 2.08 1.87
CA VAL A 17 12.71 1.46 1.01
C VAL A 17 13.16 2.49 -0.04
N PRO A 18 14.46 2.84 -0.11
CA PRO A 18 15.00 3.77 -1.10
C PRO A 18 14.66 3.40 -2.54
N TYR A 19 14.23 4.36 -3.34
CA TYR A 19 13.94 4.15 -4.76
C TYR A 19 15.21 3.78 -5.55
N GLU A 20 16.41 4.14 -5.07
CA GLU A 20 17.69 3.77 -5.68
C GLU A 20 18.08 2.30 -5.48
N VAL A 21 17.25 1.48 -4.81
CA VAL A 21 17.38 0.02 -4.89
C VAL A 21 16.78 -0.57 -6.16
N SER A 22 15.98 0.20 -6.91
CA SER A 22 15.41 -0.23 -8.18
C SER A 22 16.49 -0.76 -9.14
N GLY A 23 16.17 -1.85 -9.85
CA GLY A 23 17.09 -2.53 -10.75
C GLY A 23 18.08 -3.50 -10.08
N ARG A 24 18.14 -3.55 -8.74
CA ARG A 24 18.89 -4.60 -8.03
C ARG A 24 18.02 -5.84 -7.82
N THR A 25 18.68 -6.98 -7.63
CA THR A 25 18.04 -8.24 -7.22
C THR A 25 18.11 -8.47 -5.70
N SER A 26 19.03 -7.78 -5.02
CA SER A 26 19.18 -7.81 -3.57
C SER A 26 19.81 -6.52 -3.04
N THR A 27 19.59 -6.26 -1.76
CA THR A 27 20.22 -5.18 -0.99
C THR A 27 20.60 -5.69 0.40
N GLN A 28 21.31 -4.86 1.16
CA GLN A 28 21.68 -5.15 2.55
C GLN A 28 21.02 -4.14 3.47
N VAL A 29 20.38 -4.61 4.53
CA VAL A 29 19.76 -3.79 5.57
C VAL A 29 20.63 -3.85 6.83
N GLN A 30 20.93 -2.68 7.38
CA GLN A 30 21.67 -2.53 8.63
C GLN A 30 21.14 -1.30 9.36
N VAL A 31 20.94 -1.43 10.67
CA VAL A 31 20.59 -0.31 11.55
C VAL A 31 21.86 0.20 12.20
N VAL A 32 22.08 1.51 12.17
CA VAL A 32 23.17 2.18 12.88
C VAL A 32 22.58 3.18 13.85
N TYR A 33 22.84 2.98 15.15
CA TYR A 33 22.36 3.84 16.22
C TYR A 33 23.53 4.29 17.10
N GLN A 34 23.72 5.61 17.25
CA GLN A 34 24.82 6.20 18.01
C GLN A 34 26.22 5.64 17.64
N GLY A 35 26.43 5.36 16.34
CA GLY A 35 27.67 4.80 15.83
C GLY A 35 27.85 3.29 16.04
N GLN A 36 26.89 2.60 16.69
CA GLN A 36 26.86 1.15 16.81
C GLN A 36 26.01 0.55 15.70
N ALA A 37 26.57 -0.42 14.99
CA ALA A 37 25.91 -1.09 13.88
C ALA A 37 25.33 -2.44 14.30
N SER A 38 24.14 -2.77 13.80
CA SER A 38 23.55 -4.10 13.92
C SER A 38 24.26 -5.11 13.02
N ASN A 39 23.84 -6.38 13.11
CA ASN A 39 24.11 -7.33 12.03
C ASN A 39 23.54 -6.83 10.70
N VAL A 40 24.15 -7.27 9.60
CA VAL A 40 23.69 -7.01 8.25
C VAL A 40 22.74 -8.12 7.83
N VAL A 41 21.59 -7.74 7.26
CA VAL A 41 20.59 -8.68 6.77
C VAL A 41 20.46 -8.53 5.25
N PRO A 42 20.74 -9.58 4.45
CA PRO A 42 20.48 -9.55 3.02
C PRO A 42 18.97 -9.59 2.78
N MET A 43 18.49 -8.72 1.89
CA MET A 43 17.08 -8.61 1.54
C MET A 43 16.91 -8.70 0.02
N PRO A 44 15.99 -9.54 -0.49
CA PRO A 44 15.67 -9.55 -1.91
C PRO A 44 15.03 -8.23 -2.32
N VAL A 45 15.26 -7.82 -3.56
CA VAL A 45 14.64 -6.65 -4.16
C VAL A 45 13.82 -7.11 -5.36
N THR A 46 12.55 -6.71 -5.39
CA THR A 46 11.64 -6.92 -6.51
C THR A 46 11.25 -5.56 -7.10
N SER A 47 10.72 -5.56 -8.33
CA SER A 47 10.27 -4.31 -8.98
C SER A 47 9.04 -3.71 -8.31
N VAL A 48 8.15 -4.56 -7.78
CA VAL A 48 6.94 -4.21 -7.03
C VAL A 48 6.72 -5.27 -5.94
N MET A 49 6.07 -4.87 -4.85
CA MET A 49 5.60 -5.75 -3.78
C MET A 49 4.45 -5.05 -3.05
N PRO A 50 3.25 -4.96 -3.68
CA PRO A 50 2.17 -4.18 -3.12
C PRO A 50 1.77 -4.68 -1.74
N GLY A 51 1.35 -3.77 -0.87
CA GLY A 51 0.75 -4.11 0.41
C GLY A 51 -0.30 -3.10 0.82
N ILE A 52 -1.45 -3.56 1.31
CA ILE A 52 -2.55 -2.69 1.76
C ILE A 52 -2.34 -2.37 3.25
N PHE A 53 -2.46 -1.10 3.64
CA PHE A 53 -2.41 -0.74 5.05
C PHE A 53 -3.65 -1.26 5.79
N THR A 54 -3.49 -1.64 7.05
CA THR A 54 -4.55 -2.20 7.90
C THR A 54 -4.76 -1.32 9.11
N ASP A 55 -5.98 -1.29 9.63
CA ASP A 55 -6.39 -0.37 10.71
C ASP A 55 -5.55 -0.55 11.99
N ASP A 56 -5.13 -1.78 12.28
CA ASP A 56 -4.32 -2.12 13.46
C ASP A 56 -2.82 -2.21 13.17
N ALA A 57 -2.39 -1.86 11.96
CA ALA A 57 -1.03 -1.96 11.46
C ALA A 57 -0.41 -3.39 11.50
N SER A 58 -1.22 -4.45 11.65
CA SER A 58 -0.73 -5.83 11.69
C SER A 58 -0.39 -6.41 10.30
N GLY A 59 -0.95 -5.81 9.25
CA GLY A 59 -0.85 -6.29 7.87
C GLY A 59 -1.97 -7.26 7.46
N HIS A 60 -2.86 -7.64 8.38
CA HIS A 60 -3.99 -8.54 8.12
C HIS A 60 -5.29 -8.00 8.73
N GLY A 61 -6.44 -8.59 8.38
CA GLY A 61 -7.74 -8.20 8.94
C GLY A 61 -8.38 -7.00 8.23
N GLN A 62 -8.96 -6.08 8.98
CA GLN A 62 -9.63 -4.90 8.43
C GLN A 62 -8.59 -3.96 7.79
N GLY A 63 -8.76 -3.71 6.49
CA GLY A 63 -7.95 -2.73 5.77
C GLY A 63 -8.26 -1.31 6.25
N ALA A 64 -7.25 -0.43 6.17
CA ALA A 64 -7.40 1.01 6.32
C ALA A 64 -8.16 1.59 5.13
N VAL A 65 -9.48 1.39 5.16
CA VAL A 65 -10.42 1.63 4.08
C VAL A 65 -11.41 2.70 4.52
N LEU A 66 -11.67 3.65 3.64
CA LEU A 66 -12.72 4.64 3.77
C LEU A 66 -13.86 4.32 2.80
N ASN A 67 -15.09 4.52 3.25
CA ASN A 67 -16.29 4.47 2.42
C ASN A 67 -16.35 5.69 1.48
N GLU A 68 -17.27 5.68 0.51
CA GLU A 68 -17.45 6.76 -0.47
C GLU A 68 -17.65 8.15 0.15
N ASP A 69 -18.25 8.21 1.34
CA ASP A 69 -18.50 9.43 2.11
C ASP A 69 -17.31 9.88 2.97
N GLY A 70 -16.17 9.18 2.90
CA GLY A 70 -14.96 9.44 3.67
C GLY A 70 -14.97 8.89 5.10
N THR A 71 -16.02 8.19 5.52
CA THR A 71 -16.07 7.54 6.84
C THR A 71 -15.24 6.25 6.87
N VAL A 72 -14.73 5.88 8.04
CA VAL A 72 -13.94 4.64 8.20
C VAL A 72 -14.83 3.41 8.00
N ASN A 73 -14.42 2.53 7.10
CA ASN A 73 -15.09 1.26 6.86
C ASN A 73 -14.91 0.32 8.07
N SER A 74 -15.99 -0.30 8.52
CA SER A 74 -15.94 -1.30 9.59
C SER A 74 -17.18 -2.18 9.55
N ALA A 75 -17.20 -3.26 10.34
CA ALA A 75 -18.39 -4.11 10.51
C ALA A 75 -19.64 -3.32 10.94
N THR A 76 -19.46 -2.22 11.68
CA THR A 76 -20.54 -1.32 12.11
C THR A 76 -20.80 -0.16 11.14
N ASN A 77 -19.92 0.06 10.16
CA ASN A 77 -20.03 1.08 9.13
C ASN A 77 -19.61 0.53 7.74
N PRO A 78 -20.35 -0.44 7.19
CA PRO A 78 -19.99 -1.11 5.94
C PRO A 78 -20.29 -0.24 4.71
N ALA A 79 -19.46 -0.38 3.67
CA ALA A 79 -19.68 0.20 2.35
C ALA A 79 -20.86 -0.48 1.66
N ALA A 80 -21.60 0.25 0.83
CA ALA A 80 -22.68 -0.36 0.05
C ALA A 80 -22.11 -1.05 -1.20
N ALA A 81 -22.68 -2.20 -1.58
CA ALA A 81 -22.39 -2.78 -2.90
C ALA A 81 -22.64 -1.75 -4.02
N GLY A 82 -21.70 -1.60 -4.95
CA GLY A 82 -21.76 -0.58 -6.01
C GLY A 82 -21.13 0.79 -5.65
N SER A 83 -20.89 1.08 -4.37
CA SER A 83 -20.24 2.33 -3.95
C SER A 83 -18.72 2.27 -4.14
N ILE A 84 -18.08 3.43 -4.05
CA ILE A 84 -16.62 3.56 -4.07
C ILE A 84 -16.06 3.33 -2.66
N VAL A 85 -14.87 2.75 -2.58
CA VAL A 85 -14.02 2.77 -1.39
C VAL A 85 -12.65 3.32 -1.74
N PHE A 86 -12.01 3.96 -0.76
CA PHE A 86 -10.66 4.49 -0.84
C PHE A 86 -9.79 3.74 0.15
N PHE A 87 -8.57 3.37 -0.24
CA PHE A 87 -7.62 2.77 0.69
C PHE A 87 -6.19 3.15 0.32
N TYR A 88 -5.30 3.03 1.30
CA TYR A 88 -3.89 3.28 1.12
C TYR A 88 -3.09 1.98 1.07
N ALA A 89 -2.03 1.99 0.28
CA ALA A 89 -1.13 0.89 0.06
C ALA A 89 0.32 1.39 -0.08
N THR A 90 1.26 0.47 -0.19
CA THR A 90 2.68 0.74 -0.46
C THR A 90 3.25 -0.33 -1.38
N GLY A 91 4.52 -0.21 -1.78
CA GLY A 91 5.23 -1.20 -2.58
C GLY A 91 4.83 -1.19 -4.05
N GLU A 92 4.40 -0.04 -4.55
CA GLU A 92 4.00 0.22 -5.93
C GLU A 92 5.18 0.21 -6.92
N GLY A 93 6.41 0.22 -6.39
CA GLY A 93 7.64 0.27 -7.18
C GLY A 93 7.90 1.67 -7.75
N GLN A 94 8.72 1.75 -8.78
CA GLN A 94 9.01 3.02 -9.45
C GLN A 94 7.75 3.64 -10.08
N THR A 95 7.70 4.97 -10.08
CA THR A 95 6.58 5.77 -10.55
C THR A 95 6.97 6.76 -11.66
N ILE A 96 5.97 7.40 -12.28
CA ILE A 96 6.14 8.56 -13.17
C ILE A 96 5.22 9.68 -12.66
N PRO A 97 5.75 10.86 -12.25
CA PRO A 97 7.17 11.18 -12.08
C PRO A 97 7.89 10.23 -11.11
N GLY A 98 9.22 10.10 -11.27
CA GLY A 98 10.03 9.19 -10.46
C GLY A 98 9.98 9.54 -8.98
N GLY A 99 9.80 8.53 -8.12
CA GLY A 99 9.84 8.68 -6.68
C GLY A 99 11.20 9.22 -6.22
N VAL A 100 11.16 10.11 -5.24
CA VAL A 100 12.36 10.74 -4.66
C VAL A 100 12.44 10.40 -3.18
N ASP A 101 13.59 9.86 -2.79
CA ASP A 101 13.86 9.43 -1.43
C ASP A 101 13.62 10.52 -0.38
N GLY A 102 12.80 10.18 0.61
CA GLY A 102 12.53 11.02 1.77
C GLY A 102 11.76 12.30 1.46
N GLN A 103 11.20 12.42 0.25
CA GLN A 103 10.36 13.54 -0.14
C GLN A 103 8.89 13.13 -0.20
N PRO A 104 7.97 14.07 0.07
CA PRO A 104 6.58 13.89 -0.30
C PRO A 104 6.40 13.86 -1.82
N ASP A 105 5.35 13.18 -2.28
CA ASP A 105 4.92 13.20 -3.66
C ASP A 105 4.51 14.62 -4.09
N GLY A 106 4.84 14.96 -5.34
CA GLY A 106 4.52 16.24 -5.96
C GLY A 106 3.34 16.19 -6.92
N SER A 107 3.11 17.28 -7.64
CA SER A 107 2.17 17.35 -8.77
C SER A 107 2.93 17.34 -10.11
N PRO A 108 2.52 16.55 -11.11
CA PRO A 108 1.38 15.64 -11.10
C PRO A 108 1.60 14.44 -10.17
N ALA A 109 0.50 13.89 -9.66
CA ALA A 109 0.52 12.70 -8.80
C ALA A 109 1.27 11.55 -9.49
N PRO A 110 2.24 10.91 -8.82
CA PRO A 110 3.01 9.84 -9.42
C PRO A 110 2.16 8.59 -9.64
N VAL A 111 2.31 7.95 -10.79
CA VAL A 111 1.61 6.70 -11.12
C VAL A 111 2.62 5.57 -11.26
N PRO A 112 2.33 4.34 -10.78
CA PRO A 112 3.24 3.21 -10.93
C PRO A 112 3.64 2.98 -12.40
N VAL A 113 4.95 2.77 -12.64
CA VAL A 113 5.49 2.38 -13.97
C VAL A 113 5.08 0.96 -14.33
N ALA A 114 4.93 0.11 -13.31
CA ALA A 114 4.43 -1.24 -13.49
C ALA A 114 3.03 -1.26 -14.13
N GLN A 115 2.64 -2.42 -14.67
CA GLN A 115 1.33 -2.63 -15.30
C GLN A 115 0.17 -2.16 -14.40
N ALA A 116 -0.99 -1.94 -15.02
CA ALA A 116 -2.17 -1.34 -14.40
C ALA A 116 -2.47 -1.87 -12.98
N VAL A 117 -2.73 -0.92 -12.08
CA VAL A 117 -3.28 -1.18 -10.75
C VAL A 117 -4.65 -1.82 -10.91
N THR A 118 -4.83 -3.03 -10.37
CA THR A 118 -6.12 -3.73 -10.37
C THR A 118 -6.50 -4.16 -8.98
N VAL A 119 -7.81 -4.25 -8.72
CA VAL A 119 -8.35 -4.66 -7.43
C VAL A 119 -9.35 -5.79 -7.65
N THR A 120 -9.35 -6.76 -6.73
CA THR A 120 -10.46 -7.68 -6.58
C THR A 120 -11.05 -7.55 -5.18
N VAL A 121 -12.37 -7.68 -5.10
CA VAL A 121 -13.13 -7.69 -3.84
C VAL A 121 -13.96 -8.98 -3.84
N GLY A 122 -13.85 -9.79 -2.81
CA GLY A 122 -14.51 -11.10 -2.72
C GLY A 122 -14.15 -12.03 -3.90
N GLY A 123 -12.97 -11.84 -4.50
CA GLY A 123 -12.53 -12.56 -5.71
C GLY A 123 -13.13 -12.06 -7.02
N ILE A 124 -13.95 -11.00 -7.00
CA ILE A 124 -14.55 -10.38 -8.18
C ILE A 124 -13.75 -9.13 -8.54
N ASN A 125 -13.49 -8.90 -9.83
CA ASN A 125 -12.82 -7.68 -10.29
C ASN A 125 -13.61 -6.43 -9.88
N ALA A 126 -12.94 -5.50 -9.23
CA ALA A 126 -13.47 -4.20 -8.82
C ALA A 126 -12.84 -3.11 -9.71
N PRO A 127 -13.65 -2.32 -10.43
CA PRO A 127 -13.13 -1.22 -11.25
C PRO A 127 -12.29 -0.25 -10.44
N VAL A 128 -11.06 0.01 -10.89
CA VAL A 128 -10.15 1.00 -10.27
C VAL A 128 -10.38 2.35 -10.94
N LEU A 129 -10.80 3.33 -10.16
CA LEU A 129 -11.07 4.70 -10.59
C LEU A 129 -9.85 5.62 -10.41
N TYR A 130 -8.96 5.25 -9.48
CA TYR A 130 -7.70 5.94 -9.23
C TYR A 130 -6.68 4.98 -8.62
N GLY A 131 -5.42 5.10 -9.02
CA GLY A 131 -4.30 4.32 -8.47
C GLY A 131 -3.00 5.08 -8.69
N GLY A 132 -2.55 5.81 -7.68
CA GLY A 132 -1.38 6.68 -7.76
C GLY A 132 -0.97 7.23 -6.38
N GLY A 133 0.20 7.83 -6.32
CA GLY A 133 0.69 8.53 -5.15
C GLY A 133 -0.09 9.81 -4.88
N VAL A 134 -0.03 10.31 -3.65
CA VAL A 134 -0.86 11.44 -3.20
C VAL A 134 0.01 12.66 -2.95
N PRO A 135 -0.16 13.76 -3.70
CA PRO A 135 0.63 14.97 -3.48
C PRO A 135 0.59 15.42 -2.01
N GLY A 136 1.77 15.60 -1.41
CA GLY A 136 1.94 15.97 0.00
C GLY A 136 2.03 14.81 0.99
N LEU A 137 1.75 13.56 0.58
CA LEU A 137 2.11 12.37 1.36
C LEU A 137 3.51 11.87 0.99
N VAL A 138 4.13 11.11 1.89
CA VAL A 138 5.46 10.52 1.66
C VAL A 138 5.44 9.63 0.42
N ALA A 139 6.43 9.80 -0.48
CA ALA A 139 6.60 8.93 -1.64
C ALA A 139 6.72 7.45 -1.20
N GLY A 140 5.99 6.57 -1.89
CA GLY A 140 5.80 5.17 -1.47
C GLY A 140 4.43 4.90 -0.82
N VAL A 141 3.61 5.93 -0.63
CA VAL A 141 2.19 5.79 -0.28
C VAL A 141 1.34 5.87 -1.54
N LEU A 142 0.67 4.78 -1.88
CA LEU A 142 -0.26 4.67 -2.98
C LEU A 142 -1.69 4.81 -2.46
N GLN A 143 -2.49 5.69 -3.03
CA GLN A 143 -3.94 5.69 -2.84
C GLN A 143 -4.62 4.94 -3.98
N VAL A 144 -5.64 4.15 -3.64
CA VAL A 144 -6.47 3.43 -4.60
C VAL A 144 -7.94 3.71 -4.32
N ASN A 145 -8.68 4.06 -5.38
CA ASN A 145 -10.13 4.20 -5.35
C ASN A 145 -10.72 3.06 -6.18
N ALA A 146 -11.51 2.19 -5.56
CA ALA A 146 -12.10 1.05 -6.24
C ALA A 146 -13.63 1.05 -6.05
N GLN A 147 -14.36 0.71 -7.12
CA GLN A 147 -15.80 0.52 -7.04
C GLN A 147 -16.11 -0.93 -6.64
N ILE A 148 -16.90 -1.10 -5.58
CA ILE A 148 -17.37 -2.41 -5.15
C ILE A 148 -18.33 -2.98 -6.21
N PRO A 149 -18.17 -4.23 -6.67
CA PRO A 149 -19.10 -4.86 -7.60
C PRO A 149 -20.53 -4.92 -7.01
N SER A 150 -21.54 -4.50 -7.77
CA SER A 150 -22.92 -4.39 -7.28
C SER A 150 -23.59 -5.73 -6.93
N GLY A 151 -23.12 -6.84 -7.49
CA GLY A 151 -23.63 -8.20 -7.23
C GLY A 151 -22.77 -9.02 -6.26
N ILE A 152 -21.92 -8.36 -5.46
CA ILE A 152 -21.00 -9.05 -4.56
C ILE A 152 -21.72 -9.66 -3.36
N VAL A 153 -21.15 -10.75 -2.82
CA VAL A 153 -21.56 -11.27 -1.52
C VAL A 153 -21.14 -10.27 -0.44
N THR A 154 -22.12 -9.80 0.34
CA THR A 154 -21.92 -8.86 1.43
C THR A 154 -21.43 -9.57 2.69
N GLY A 155 -20.89 -8.81 3.64
CA GLY A 155 -20.38 -9.34 4.89
C GLY A 155 -19.41 -8.40 5.58
N ASN A 156 -19.12 -8.69 6.85
CA ASN A 156 -18.25 -7.83 7.67
C ASN A 156 -16.75 -7.99 7.38
N ALA A 157 -16.37 -9.00 6.60
CA ALA A 157 -14.98 -9.33 6.28
C ALA A 157 -14.90 -9.94 4.87
N VAL A 158 -15.10 -9.11 3.85
CA VAL A 158 -14.95 -9.48 2.45
C VAL A 158 -13.49 -9.25 2.03
N PRO A 159 -12.78 -10.23 1.44
CA PRO A 159 -11.40 -10.04 1.03
C PRO A 159 -11.22 -8.92 0.01
N ILE A 160 -10.16 -8.13 0.16
CA ILE A 160 -9.71 -7.16 -0.85
C ILE A 160 -8.26 -7.45 -1.21
N VAL A 161 -7.97 -7.48 -2.51
CA VAL A 161 -6.64 -7.77 -3.03
C VAL A 161 -6.28 -6.72 -4.07
N LEU A 162 -5.15 -6.06 -3.83
CA LEU A 162 -4.52 -5.14 -4.76
C LEU A 162 -3.51 -5.92 -5.60
N THR A 163 -3.48 -5.68 -6.91
CA THR A 163 -2.48 -6.25 -7.81
C THR A 163 -1.79 -5.16 -8.62
N ILE A 164 -0.46 -5.16 -8.61
CA ILE A 164 0.39 -4.23 -9.38
C ILE A 164 1.47 -5.06 -10.07
N GLY A 165 1.66 -4.88 -11.38
CA GLY A 165 2.70 -5.62 -12.11
C GLY A 165 2.56 -7.15 -12.06
N GLY A 166 1.33 -7.67 -11.86
CA GLY A 166 1.05 -9.10 -11.70
C GLY A 166 1.35 -9.67 -10.30
N ILE A 167 1.79 -8.85 -9.35
CA ILE A 167 2.01 -9.25 -7.94
C ILE A 167 0.83 -8.80 -7.09
N THR A 168 0.31 -9.70 -6.26
CA THR A 168 -0.81 -9.44 -5.34
C THR A 168 -0.32 -8.91 -4.00
N SER A 169 -1.15 -8.11 -3.33
CA SER A 169 -0.93 -7.71 -1.94
C SER A 169 -0.93 -8.88 -0.96
N GLN A 170 -0.51 -8.63 0.28
CA GLN A 170 -0.53 -9.64 1.32
C GLN A 170 -1.95 -10.21 1.53
N PRO A 171 -2.08 -11.52 1.81
CA PRO A 171 -3.38 -12.15 2.01
C PRO A 171 -4.04 -11.70 3.31
N GLY A 172 -5.35 -11.87 3.40
CA GLY A 172 -6.09 -11.69 4.65
C GLY A 172 -6.52 -10.27 4.97
N VAL A 173 -6.33 -9.32 4.05
CA VAL A 173 -6.93 -7.97 4.16
C VAL A 173 -8.38 -8.02 3.69
N THR A 174 -9.26 -7.34 4.43
CA THR A 174 -10.71 -7.38 4.26
C THR A 174 -11.34 -5.99 4.41
N LEU A 175 -12.56 -5.84 3.92
CA LEU A 175 -13.45 -4.72 4.22
C LEU A 175 -14.87 -5.21 4.50
N ALA A 176 -15.68 -4.37 5.13
CA ALA A 176 -17.08 -4.64 5.40
C ALA A 176 -17.98 -4.06 4.29
N ILE A 177 -18.93 -4.87 3.81
CA ILE A 177 -19.84 -4.55 2.70
C ILE A 177 -21.27 -4.92 3.07
N ARG A 178 -22.24 -4.07 2.71
CA ARG A 178 -23.70 -4.27 2.88
C ARG A 178 -24.48 -4.15 1.58
#